data_AF-K1SXC3-F1
#
_entry.id   AF-K1SXC3-F1
#
_cell.length_a   1.000
_cell.length_b   1.000
_cell.length_c   1.000
_cell.angle_alpha   90.00
_cell.angle_beta   90.00
_cell.angle_gamma   90.00
#
_symmetry.space_group_name_H-M   'P 1'
#
loop_
_entity.id
_entity.type
_entity.pdbx_description
1 polymer ?
#
loop_
_entity_poly.entity_id
_entity_poly.type
_entity_poly.pdbx_seq_one_letter_code
_entity_poly.pdbx_strand_id
1 'polypeptide(L)' 'DLEVDGGINLDNVAFAMEKGANVIVAGSAVFKDDIAANAKAFLNRLQ' A
#
# COMPACT_ATOMS: atom_id res chain seq x y z
N ASP A 1 3.29 -9.86 -13.93
CA ASP A 1 2.97 -9.09 -12.72
C ASP A 1 3.72 -7.77 -12.75
N LEU A 2 3.00 -6.68 -12.49
CA LEU A 2 3.53 -5.33 -12.33
C LEU A 2 3.51 -4.98 -10.84
N GLU A 3 4.71 -4.98 -10.26
CA GLU A 3 4.95 -4.69 -8.85
C GLU A 3 5.42 -3.24 -8.68
N VAL A 4 4.97 -2.60 -7.62
CA VAL A 4 5.54 -1.33 -7.16
C VAL A 4 6.06 -1.51 -5.75
N ASP A 5 7.39 -1.43 -5.60
CA ASP A 5 8.12 -1.54 -4.34
C ASP A 5 8.85 -0.23 -4.02
N GLY A 6 8.72 0.21 -2.77
CA GLY A 6 9.34 1.42 -2.25
C GLY A 6 8.43 2.67 -2.29
N GLY A 7 8.26 3.30 -1.13
CA GLY A 7 7.56 4.59 -1.02
C GLY A 7 6.04 4.53 -1.16
N ILE A 8 5.43 3.34 -1.23
CA ILE A 8 3.97 3.21 -1.23
C ILE A 8 3.39 3.52 0.16
N ASN A 9 2.32 4.33 0.16
CA ASN A 9 1.51 4.70 1.32
C ASN A 9 0.02 4.80 0.90
N LEU A 10 -0.86 5.15 1.83
CA LEU A 10 -2.31 5.25 1.58
C LEU A 10 -2.68 6.34 0.56
N ASP A 11 -1.84 7.34 0.38
CA ASP A 11 -2.10 8.47 -0.52
C ASP A 11 -1.84 8.08 -1.98
N ASN A 12 -0.86 7.21 -2.24
CA ASN A 12 -0.41 6.86 -3.60
C ASN A 12 -0.76 5.44 -4.05
N VAL A 13 -1.22 4.55 -3.15
CA VAL A 13 -1.51 3.15 -3.49
C VAL A 13 -2.58 3.02 -4.59
N ALA A 14 -3.62 3.85 -4.55
CA ALA A 14 -4.67 3.82 -5.58
C ALA A 14 -4.15 4.24 -6.96
N PHE A 15 -3.26 5.24 -7.00
CA PHE A 15 -2.64 5.66 -8.24
C PHE A 15 -1.77 4.55 -8.84
N ALA A 16 -1.00 3.82 -8.01
CA ALA A 16 -0.22 2.67 -8.46
C ALA A 16 -1.13 1.60 -9.09
N MET A 17 -2.26 1.29 -8.44
CA MET A 17 -3.25 0.34 -8.96
C MET A 17 -3.88 0.81 -10.27
N GLU A 18 -4.25 2.09 -10.39
CA GLU A 18 -4.77 2.68 -11.63
C GLU A 18 -3.78 2.60 -12.79
N LYS A 19 -2.48 2.62 -12.50
CA LYS A 19 -1.41 2.40 -13.50
C LYS A 19 -1.17 0.93 -13.83
N GLY A 20 -1.97 0.03 -13.29
CA GLY A 20 -1.96 -1.39 -13.58
C GLY A 20 -1.09 -2.21 -12.64
N ALA A 21 -0.62 -1.65 -11.51
CA ALA A 21 0.07 -2.42 -10.51
C ALA A 21 -0.90 -3.46 -9.92
N ASN A 22 -0.52 -4.74 -9.98
CA ASN A 22 -1.29 -5.84 -9.42
C ASN A 22 -0.68 -6.37 -8.11
N VAL A 23 0.56 -5.99 -7.81
CA VAL A 23 1.24 -6.28 -6.54
C VAL A 23 1.76 -4.97 -5.96
N ILE A 24 1.48 -4.74 -4.69
CA ILE A 24 1.89 -3.54 -3.95
C ILE A 24 2.76 -3.96 -2.77
N VAL A 25 3.95 -3.36 -2.66
CA VAL A 25 4.84 -3.57 -1.50
C VAL A 25 4.95 -2.28 -0.69
N ALA A 26 4.38 -2.31 0.52
CA ALA A 26 4.37 -1.19 1.46
C ALA A 26 5.04 -1.61 2.77
N GLY A 27 6.35 -1.42 2.87
CA GLY A 27 7.13 -1.76 4.07
C GLY A 27 6.91 -0.76 5.21
N SER A 28 7.56 0.41 5.14
CA SER A 28 7.52 1.40 6.21
C SER A 28 6.11 1.92 6.50
N ALA A 29 5.25 2.04 5.48
CA ALA A 29 3.88 2.50 5.65
C ALA A 29 2.99 1.50 6.43
N VAL A 30 3.38 0.22 6.52
CA VAL A 30 2.70 -0.78 7.36
C VAL A 30 3.42 -0.91 8.70
N PHE A 31 4.74 -1.07 8.70
CA PHE A 31 5.49 -1.49 9.89
C PHE A 31 5.96 -0.36 10.80
N LYS A 32 5.76 0.91 10.43
CA LYS A 32 6.08 2.05 11.30
C LYS A 32 4.93 2.32 12.27
N ASP A 33 5.24 2.63 13.53
CA ASP A 33 4.26 2.99 14.55
C ASP A 33 3.21 1.89 14.81
N ASP A 34 1.91 2.16 14.64
CA ASP A 34 0.84 1.19 14.88
C ASP A 34 0.60 0.29 13.65
N ILE A 35 1.27 -0.86 13.65
CA ILE A 35 1.21 -1.85 12.57
C ILE A 35 -0.22 -2.32 12.30
N ALA A 36 -1.00 -2.56 13.35
CA ALA A 36 -2.36 -3.10 13.22
C ALA A 36 -3.29 -2.06 12.59
N ALA A 37 -3.20 -0.81 13.04
CA ALA A 37 -3.97 0.29 12.47
C ALA A 37 -3.59 0.53 11.01
N ASN A 38 -2.30 0.54 10.67
CA ASN A 38 -1.83 0.77 9.32
C ASN A 38 -2.26 -0.35 8.36
N ALA A 39 -2.08 -1.61 8.75
CA ALA A 39 -2.53 -2.75 7.93
C ALA A 39 -4.04 -2.69 7.67
N LYS A 40 -4.83 -2.35 8.70
CA LYS A 40 -6.29 -2.18 8.55
C LYS A 40 -6.64 -1.03 7.62
N ALA A 41 -5.90 0.08 7.67
CA ALA A 41 -6.11 1.20 6.78
C ALA A 41 -5.84 0.83 5.31
N PHE A 42 -4.78 0.05 5.04
CA PHE A 42 -4.51 -0.49 3.71
C PHE A 42 -5.62 -1.43 3.24
N LEU A 43 -6.06 -2.37 4.08
CA LEU A 43 -7.17 -3.27 3.74
C LEU A 43 -8.44 -2.48 3.39
N ASN A 44 -8.80 -1.47 4.17
CA ASN A 44 -9.97 -0.63 3.89
C ASN A 44 -9.83 0.18 2.60
N ARG A 45 -8.60 0.57 2.23
CA ARG A 45 -8.32 1.39 1.05
C ARG A 45 -8.28 0.58 -0.26
N LEU A 46 -7.99 -0.71 -0.14
CA LEU A 46 -7.86 -1.69 -1.23
C LEU A 46 -9.15 -2.49 -1.50
N GLN A 47 -10.17 -2.36 -0.63
CA GLN A 47 -11.54 -2.84 -0.88
C GLN A 47 -12.22 -1.99 -1.95
#